data_AF-A0A6J6JKM6-F1
#
_entry.id   AF-A0A6J6JKM6-F1
#
_cell.length_a   1.000
_cell.length_b   1.000
_cell.length_c   1.000
_cell.angle_alpha   90.00
_cell.angle_beta   90.00
_cell.angle_gamma   90.00
#
_symmetry.space_group_name_H-M   'P 1'
#
loop_
_entity.id
_entity.type
_entity.pdbx_description
1 polymer ?
#
loop_
_entity_poly.entity_id
_entity_poly.type
_entity_poly.pdbx_seq_one_letter_code
_entity_poly.pdbx_strand_id
1 'polypeptide(L)'
;MKLAIEPEPACYLETTDETLTWFKERIYSPAGIRNFAEVAGVSLSEAEGAVRRYLGIVFDIGHQSVGFENITESLTKIVNAGIPIFKLQEAASLWVEQLTADKIPALRRFTDTIYLSQTSLKQNGKITKFLNLGEALDAYEANPVESEMRTHFHVPVFLEELGPFRTTRFGVQEALKMHRATPLSDHLEIETYTWDVLPPELKTGDIIDYVSREIEFVRSELIG
;
A
#
# COMPACT_ATOMS: atom_id res chain seq x y z
N MET A 1 14.87 16.40 -9.29
CA MET A 1 13.45 16.14 -8.99
C MET A 1 13.10 14.77 -9.55
N LYS A 2 12.45 13.90 -8.78
CA LYS A 2 11.95 12.58 -9.22
C LYS A 2 10.42 12.62 -9.11
N LEU A 3 9.72 12.08 -10.10
CA LEU A 3 8.27 11.89 -10.09
C LEU A 3 7.99 10.41 -9.81
N ALA A 4 7.15 10.16 -8.82
CA ALA A 4 6.76 8.83 -8.41
C ALA A 4 5.24 8.72 -8.53
N ILE A 5 4.75 7.77 -9.33
CA ILE A 5 3.33 7.44 -9.34
C ILE A 5 3.03 6.43 -8.24
N GLU A 6 1.86 6.51 -7.63
CA GLU A 6 1.47 5.62 -6.54
C GLU A 6 0.27 4.79 -7.00
N PRO A 7 0.44 3.48 -7.23
CA PRO A 7 -0.68 2.59 -7.48
C PRO A 7 -1.52 2.43 -6.21
N GLU A 8 -2.83 2.62 -6.33
CA GLU A 8 -3.76 2.74 -5.20
C GLU A 8 -5.09 2.03 -5.54
N PRO A 9 -5.73 1.31 -4.59
CA PRO A 9 -7.02 0.69 -4.82
C PRO A 9 -8.09 1.68 -5.33
N ALA A 10 -8.92 1.25 -6.28
CA ALA A 10 -9.94 2.09 -6.91
C ALA A 10 -9.44 3.33 -7.69
N CYS A 11 -8.13 3.42 -7.99
CA CYS A 11 -7.55 4.41 -8.90
C CYS A 11 -7.28 3.83 -10.30
N TYR A 12 -6.63 4.63 -11.18
CA TYR A 12 -6.32 4.20 -12.56
C TYR A 12 -5.30 3.04 -12.63
N LEU A 13 -4.38 2.98 -11.68
CA LEU A 13 -3.43 1.88 -11.49
C LEU A 13 -3.67 1.35 -10.09
N GLU A 14 -4.25 0.16 -9.98
CA GLU A 14 -4.59 -0.43 -8.68
C GLU A 14 -3.61 -1.52 -8.28
N THR A 15 -3.14 -2.29 -9.27
CA THR A 15 -2.31 -3.46 -9.04
C THR A 15 -0.89 -3.28 -9.56
N THR A 16 0.02 -4.11 -9.04
CA THR A 16 1.37 -4.20 -9.62
C THR A 16 1.31 -4.54 -11.10
N ASP A 17 0.53 -5.53 -11.52
CA ASP A 17 0.50 -5.98 -12.92
C ASP A 17 -0.04 -4.90 -13.89
N GLU A 18 -1.02 -4.10 -13.46
CA GLU A 18 -1.48 -2.92 -14.20
C GLU A 18 -0.37 -1.87 -14.33
N THR A 19 0.34 -1.60 -13.23
CA THR A 19 1.47 -0.66 -13.20
C THR A 19 2.58 -1.07 -14.15
N LEU A 20 2.97 -2.35 -14.13
CA LEU A 20 3.97 -2.92 -15.04
C LEU A 20 3.53 -2.76 -16.50
N THR A 21 2.26 -3.09 -16.78
CA THR A 21 1.68 -2.99 -18.13
C THR A 21 1.68 -1.54 -18.61
N TRP A 22 1.28 -0.60 -17.75
CA TRP A 22 1.29 0.83 -18.07
C TRP A 22 2.69 1.34 -18.37
N PHE A 23 3.69 1.02 -17.53
CA PHE A 23 5.07 1.39 -17.82
C PHE A 23 5.56 0.80 -19.14
N LYS A 24 5.31 -0.49 -19.38
CA LYS A 24 5.75 -1.18 -20.60
C LYS A 24 5.11 -0.60 -21.86
N GLU A 25 3.79 -0.42 -21.86
CA GLU A 25 3.03 -0.11 -23.06
C GLU A 25 2.92 1.40 -23.33
N ARG A 26 2.94 2.22 -22.28
CA ARG A 26 2.73 3.67 -22.38
C ARG A 26 4.02 4.47 -22.23
N ILE A 27 4.82 4.16 -21.22
CA ILE A 27 5.97 5.00 -20.84
C ILE A 27 7.25 4.57 -21.56
N TYR A 28 7.60 3.29 -21.47
CA TYR A 28 8.80 2.70 -22.06
C TYR A 28 8.63 2.23 -23.50
N SER A 29 7.42 2.36 -24.06
CA SER A 29 7.20 2.04 -25.46
C SER A 29 7.92 3.06 -26.38
N PRO A 30 8.27 2.67 -27.62
CA PRO A 30 8.90 3.61 -28.56
C PRO A 30 8.08 4.89 -28.78
N ALA A 31 6.74 4.79 -28.71
CA ALA A 31 5.87 5.95 -28.81
C ALA A 31 5.94 6.83 -27.55
N GLY A 32 5.94 6.21 -26.36
CA GLY A 32 6.09 6.91 -25.08
C GLY A 32 7.39 7.69 -24.98
N ILE A 33 8.52 7.05 -25.32
CA ILE A 33 9.84 7.69 -25.33
C ILE A 33 9.91 8.84 -26.33
N ARG A 34 9.36 8.66 -27.55
CA ARG A 34 9.29 9.75 -28.54
C ARG A 34 8.50 10.94 -28.03
N ASN A 35 7.33 10.69 -27.44
CA ASN A 35 6.49 11.73 -26.87
C ASN A 35 7.20 12.46 -25.71
N PHE A 36 7.88 11.74 -24.82
CA PHE A 36 8.68 12.35 -23.76
C PHE A 36 9.81 13.22 -24.34
N ALA A 37 10.54 12.72 -25.33
CA ALA A 37 11.63 13.45 -25.97
C ALA A 37 11.15 14.77 -26.60
N GLU A 38 10.00 14.74 -27.27
CA GLU A 38 9.36 15.92 -27.89
C GLU A 38 8.95 16.95 -26.83
N VAL A 39 8.23 16.52 -25.79
CA VAL A 39 7.77 17.40 -24.71
C VAL A 39 8.93 17.98 -23.90
N ALA A 40 9.97 17.19 -23.65
CA ALA A 40 11.13 17.60 -22.87
C ALA A 40 12.19 18.35 -23.69
N GLY A 41 12.09 18.35 -25.03
CA GLY A 41 13.07 18.99 -25.92
C GLY A 41 14.46 18.34 -25.91
N VAL A 42 14.53 17.01 -25.75
CA VAL A 42 15.78 16.24 -25.69
C VAL A 42 15.88 15.21 -26.81
N SER A 43 17.07 14.67 -27.06
CA SER A 43 17.23 13.60 -28.05
C SER A 43 16.60 12.28 -27.57
N LEU A 44 16.25 11.39 -28.50
CA LEU A 44 15.69 10.07 -28.15
C LEU A 44 16.64 9.24 -27.26
N SER A 45 17.95 9.32 -27.53
CA SER A 45 18.95 8.61 -26.72
C SER A 45 19.00 9.13 -25.29
N GLU A 46 18.81 10.43 -25.08
CA GLU A 46 18.75 11.01 -23.72
C GLU A 46 17.42 10.68 -23.04
N ALA A 47 16.32 10.69 -23.80
CA ALA A 47 14.97 10.39 -23.30
C ALA A 47 14.88 9.01 -22.64
N GLU A 48 15.43 7.96 -23.26
CA GLU A 48 15.40 6.59 -22.71
C GLU A 48 16.00 6.52 -21.29
N GLY A 49 17.15 7.16 -21.09
CA GLY A 49 17.80 7.21 -19.79
C GLY A 49 17.11 8.18 -18.82
N ALA A 50 16.60 9.31 -19.31
CA ALA A 50 15.95 10.33 -18.49
C ALA A 50 14.64 9.82 -17.88
N VAL A 51 13.79 9.14 -18.66
CA VAL A 51 12.53 8.60 -18.15
C VAL A 51 12.77 7.65 -16.98
N ARG A 52 13.74 6.72 -17.11
CA ARG A 52 14.08 5.77 -16.02
C ARG A 52 14.76 6.44 -14.83
N ARG A 53 15.37 7.61 -15.01
CA ARG A 53 16.01 8.35 -13.93
C ARG A 53 15.03 9.19 -13.12
N TYR A 54 13.96 9.67 -13.76
CA TYR A 54 13.08 10.69 -13.19
C TYR A 54 11.62 10.27 -13.05
N LEU A 55 11.20 9.14 -13.60
CA LEU A 55 9.87 8.57 -13.41
C LEU A 55 9.98 7.16 -12.82
N GLY A 56 9.26 6.94 -11.73
CA GLY A 56 9.23 5.68 -11.00
C GLY A 56 7.94 5.57 -10.20
N ILE A 57 7.97 4.77 -9.13
CA ILE A 57 6.80 4.55 -8.27
C ILE A 57 7.07 4.90 -6.81
N VAL A 58 5.98 5.25 -6.12
CA VAL A 58 5.84 4.99 -4.68
C VAL A 58 5.27 3.58 -4.57
N PHE A 59 5.90 2.74 -3.77
CA PHE A 59 5.34 1.44 -3.42
C PHE A 59 4.78 1.52 -2.00
N ASP A 60 3.48 1.73 -1.88
CA ASP A 60 2.77 1.72 -0.61
C ASP A 60 2.38 0.29 -0.22
N ILE A 61 2.93 -0.19 0.88
CA ILE A 61 2.72 -1.57 1.30
C ILE A 61 1.29 -1.79 1.81
N GLY A 62 0.65 -0.77 2.35
CA GLY A 62 -0.73 -0.77 2.83
C GLY A 62 -1.74 -0.93 1.70
N HIS A 63 -1.59 -0.16 0.61
CA HIS A 63 -2.38 -0.24 -0.62
C HIS A 63 -2.32 -1.65 -1.22
N GLN A 64 -1.11 -2.17 -1.41
CA GLN A 64 -0.90 -3.48 -2.03
C GLN A 64 -1.39 -4.60 -1.11
N SER A 65 -1.24 -4.45 0.21
CA SER A 65 -1.79 -5.38 1.19
C SER A 65 -3.32 -5.41 1.14
N VAL A 66 -3.98 -4.26 1.03
CA VAL A 66 -5.45 -4.13 0.86
C VAL A 66 -5.92 -4.76 -0.45
N GLY A 67 -5.10 -4.68 -1.51
CA GLY A 67 -5.31 -5.38 -2.78
C GLY A 67 -5.11 -6.90 -2.71
N PHE A 68 -4.72 -7.45 -1.55
CA PHE A 68 -4.31 -8.85 -1.37
C PHE A 68 -3.12 -9.28 -2.24
N GLU A 69 -2.25 -8.33 -2.59
CA GLU A 69 -1.01 -8.66 -3.29
C GLU A 69 0.00 -9.36 -2.38
N ASN A 70 0.88 -10.16 -2.98
CA ASN A 70 2.07 -10.69 -2.31
C ASN A 70 3.19 -9.65 -2.45
N ILE A 71 3.58 -9.04 -1.35
CA ILE A 71 4.52 -7.90 -1.35
C ILE A 71 5.87 -8.27 -1.97
N THR A 72 6.42 -9.45 -1.62
CA THR A 72 7.71 -9.91 -2.15
C THR A 72 7.63 -10.17 -3.66
N GLU A 73 6.55 -10.82 -4.12
CA GLU A 73 6.35 -11.07 -5.56
C GLU A 73 6.16 -9.77 -6.34
N SER A 74 5.37 -8.84 -5.82
CA SER A 74 5.10 -7.54 -6.44
C SER A 74 6.38 -6.72 -6.57
N LEU A 75 7.16 -6.57 -5.50
CA LEU A 75 8.46 -5.90 -5.55
C LEU A 75 9.44 -6.60 -6.51
N THR A 76 9.47 -7.93 -6.52
CA THR A 76 10.31 -8.70 -7.46
C THR A 76 9.95 -8.41 -8.92
N LYS A 77 8.66 -8.38 -9.25
CA LYS A 77 8.22 -8.04 -10.61
C LYS A 77 8.62 -6.62 -11.01
N ILE A 78 8.49 -5.65 -10.11
CA ILE A 78 8.85 -4.24 -10.34
C ILE A 78 10.35 -4.09 -10.60
N VAL A 79 11.18 -4.72 -9.77
CA VAL A 79 12.64 -4.76 -9.94
C VAL A 79 13.02 -5.39 -11.28
N ASN A 80 12.43 -6.54 -11.63
CA ASN A 80 12.69 -7.22 -12.89
C ASN A 80 12.27 -6.40 -14.12
N ALA A 81 11.26 -5.56 -13.99
CA ALA A 81 10.83 -4.64 -15.05
C ALA A 81 11.73 -3.38 -15.17
N GLY A 82 12.70 -3.20 -14.27
CA GLY A 82 13.58 -2.04 -14.23
C GLY A 82 12.82 -0.73 -13.97
N ILE A 83 11.71 -0.80 -13.22
CA ILE A 83 10.94 0.37 -12.79
C ILE A 83 11.52 0.83 -11.44
N PRO A 84 11.98 2.09 -11.33
CA PRO A 84 12.53 2.59 -10.07
C PRO A 84 11.46 2.69 -8.98
N ILE A 85 11.79 2.26 -7.77
CA ILE A 85 11.00 2.52 -6.56
C ILE A 85 11.63 3.74 -5.88
N PHE A 86 11.04 4.92 -6.07
CA PHE A 86 11.59 6.17 -5.53
C PHE A 86 11.20 6.44 -4.08
N LYS A 87 10.13 5.78 -3.62
CA LYS A 87 9.74 5.73 -2.23
C LYS A 87 9.20 4.34 -1.93
N LEU A 88 9.69 3.71 -0.86
CA LEU A 88 9.08 2.52 -0.28
C LEU A 88 8.37 2.96 0.99
N GLN A 89 7.05 2.87 1.00
CA GLN A 89 6.22 3.43 2.05
C GLN A 89 5.77 2.30 2.98
N GLU A 90 6.33 2.36 4.19
CA GLU A 90 6.14 1.43 5.28
C GLU A 90 4.79 1.70 5.93
N ALA A 91 3.74 1.17 5.31
CA ALA A 91 2.36 1.33 5.73
C ALA A 91 1.73 -0.04 6.05
N ALA A 92 1.01 -0.10 7.17
CA ALA A 92 0.21 -1.26 7.54
C ALA A 92 -1.28 -0.87 7.56
N SER A 93 -2.12 -1.82 7.17
CA SER A 93 -3.58 -1.67 7.07
C SER A 93 -4.28 -2.55 8.11
N LEU A 94 -5.53 -2.25 8.44
CA LEU A 94 -6.34 -3.10 9.33
C LEU A 94 -6.75 -4.38 8.60
N TRP A 95 -6.51 -5.51 9.26
CA TRP A 95 -6.77 -6.85 8.75
C TRP A 95 -7.70 -7.64 9.68
N VAL A 96 -8.78 -8.15 9.10
CA VAL A 96 -9.69 -9.09 9.74
C VAL A 96 -9.54 -10.44 9.06
N GLU A 97 -8.78 -11.34 9.68
CA GLU A 97 -8.52 -12.69 9.16
C GLU A 97 -9.81 -13.47 8.87
N GLN A 98 -10.77 -13.35 9.79
CA GLN A 98 -12.09 -13.95 9.67
C GLN A 98 -13.15 -12.94 10.09
N LEU A 99 -13.89 -12.41 9.12
CA LEU A 99 -15.01 -11.51 9.36
C LEU A 99 -16.21 -12.32 9.84
N THR A 100 -16.65 -12.01 11.06
CA THR A 100 -17.79 -12.63 11.75
C THR A 100 -18.75 -11.54 12.22
N ALA A 101 -20.04 -11.86 12.37
CA ALA A 101 -21.07 -10.88 12.72
C ALA A 101 -20.80 -10.12 14.03
N ASP A 102 -20.14 -10.76 15.00
CA ASP A 102 -19.74 -10.15 16.28
C ASP A 102 -18.67 -9.04 16.13
N LYS A 103 -17.90 -9.04 15.03
CA LYS A 103 -16.89 -8.01 14.75
C LYS A 103 -17.46 -6.75 14.11
N ILE A 104 -18.66 -6.83 13.53
CA ILE A 104 -19.29 -5.71 12.79
C ILE A 104 -19.45 -4.45 13.64
N PRO A 105 -19.96 -4.50 14.89
CA PRO A 105 -20.11 -3.29 15.70
C PRO A 105 -18.78 -2.58 15.97
N ALA A 106 -17.68 -3.33 16.13
CA ALA A 106 -16.36 -2.75 16.31
C ALA A 106 -15.83 -2.11 15.02
N LEU A 107 -16.06 -2.73 13.85
CA LEU A 107 -15.65 -2.21 12.55
C LEU A 107 -16.43 -0.95 12.14
N ARG A 108 -17.73 -0.88 12.47
CA ARG A 108 -18.56 0.32 12.24
C ARG A 108 -18.00 1.57 12.92
N ARG A 109 -17.17 1.43 13.96
CA ARG A 109 -16.53 2.58 14.63
C ARG A 109 -15.46 3.25 13.78
N PHE A 110 -14.96 2.56 12.75
CA PHE A 110 -13.99 3.09 11.81
C PHE A 110 -14.64 3.71 10.57
N THR A 111 -15.99 3.67 10.45
CA THR A 111 -16.68 4.21 9.25
C THR A 111 -16.97 5.71 9.33
N ASP A 112 -16.86 6.33 10.51
CA ASP A 112 -17.07 7.77 10.69
C ASP A 112 -15.79 8.55 10.34
N THR A 113 -15.46 8.56 9.05
CA THR A 113 -14.27 9.20 8.51
C THR A 113 -14.57 9.87 7.17
N ILE A 114 -13.84 10.95 6.86
CA ILE A 114 -13.89 11.60 5.54
C ILE A 114 -12.96 10.94 4.52
N TYR A 115 -12.07 10.06 4.97
CA TYR A 115 -11.08 9.38 4.14
C TYR A 115 -11.69 8.14 3.47
N LEU A 116 -11.26 7.86 2.24
CA LEU A 116 -11.59 6.62 1.56
C LEU A 116 -10.85 5.48 2.26
N SER A 117 -11.59 4.51 2.79
CA SER A 117 -10.98 3.40 3.53
C SER A 117 -10.75 2.16 2.67
N GLN A 118 -11.04 2.24 1.36
CA GLN A 118 -10.74 1.25 0.32
C GLN A 118 -10.68 -0.18 0.85
N THR A 119 -11.83 -0.84 0.90
CA THR A 119 -11.97 -2.10 1.62
C THR A 119 -12.12 -3.25 0.65
N SER A 120 -11.35 -4.32 0.89
CA SER A 120 -11.42 -5.54 0.10
C SER A 120 -11.94 -6.69 0.95
N LEU A 121 -12.92 -7.41 0.43
CA LEU A 121 -13.39 -8.71 0.96
C LEU A 121 -12.89 -9.83 0.07
N LYS A 122 -12.27 -10.85 0.67
CA LYS A 122 -11.87 -12.08 -0.01
C LYS A 122 -12.75 -13.23 0.46
N GLN A 123 -13.49 -13.82 -0.46
CA GLN A 123 -14.46 -14.88 -0.23
C GLN A 123 -14.23 -15.98 -1.27
N ASN A 124 -13.96 -17.21 -0.83
CA ASN A 124 -13.71 -18.35 -1.73
C ASN A 124 -12.65 -18.04 -2.82
N GLY A 125 -11.60 -17.29 -2.44
CA GLY A 125 -10.52 -16.85 -3.35
C GLY A 125 -10.87 -15.67 -4.27
N LYS A 126 -12.13 -15.24 -4.33
CA LYS A 126 -12.54 -14.04 -5.08
C LYS A 126 -12.40 -12.80 -4.20
N ILE A 127 -11.78 -11.76 -4.73
CA ILE A 127 -11.66 -10.44 -4.09
C ILE A 127 -12.75 -9.52 -4.64
N THR A 128 -13.48 -8.85 -3.75
CA THR A 128 -14.45 -7.80 -4.06
C THR A 128 -14.00 -6.53 -3.37
N LYS A 129 -13.88 -5.43 -4.12
CA LYS A 129 -13.41 -4.13 -3.62
C LYS A 129 -14.58 -3.18 -3.42
N PHE A 130 -14.49 -2.36 -2.38
CA PHE A 130 -15.45 -1.34 -1.98
C PHE A 130 -14.72 -0.04 -1.74
N LEU A 131 -15.36 1.09 -2.02
CA LEU A 131 -14.75 2.39 -1.85
C LEU A 131 -14.61 2.72 -0.35
N ASN A 132 -15.59 2.28 0.45
CA ASN A 132 -15.67 2.54 1.87
C ASN A 132 -15.91 1.26 2.69
N LEU A 133 -15.44 1.24 3.93
CA LEU A 133 -15.62 0.14 4.87
C LEU A 133 -17.09 -0.14 5.12
N GLY A 134 -17.91 0.91 5.29
CA GLY A 134 -19.34 0.78 5.49
C GLY A 134 -20.04 -0.04 4.40
N GLU A 135 -19.67 0.16 3.14
CA GLU A 135 -20.22 -0.58 1.99
C GLU A 135 -19.83 -2.06 2.03
N ALA A 136 -18.59 -2.36 2.42
CA ALA A 136 -18.13 -3.74 2.59
C ALA A 136 -18.88 -4.45 3.74
N LEU A 137 -19.11 -3.74 4.86
CA LEU A 137 -19.88 -4.28 5.99
C LEU A 137 -21.34 -4.51 5.60
N ASP A 138 -21.98 -3.57 4.91
CA ASP A 138 -23.35 -3.72 4.40
C ASP A 138 -23.47 -4.94 3.47
N ALA A 139 -22.51 -5.12 2.56
CA ALA A 139 -22.46 -6.26 1.65
C ALA A 139 -22.28 -7.59 2.37
N TYR A 140 -21.44 -7.63 3.42
CA TYR A 140 -21.27 -8.82 4.26
C TYR A 140 -22.56 -9.14 5.05
N GLU A 141 -23.20 -8.16 5.68
CA GLU A 141 -24.42 -8.38 6.46
C GLU A 141 -25.59 -8.86 5.59
N ALA A 142 -25.67 -8.40 4.33
CA ALA A 142 -26.66 -8.87 3.37
C ALA A 142 -26.47 -10.34 2.95
N ASN A 143 -25.24 -10.86 2.99
CA ASN A 143 -24.92 -12.25 2.64
C ASN A 143 -23.68 -12.74 3.43
N PRO A 144 -23.86 -13.14 4.71
CA PRO A 144 -22.74 -13.49 5.57
C PRO A 144 -22.13 -14.82 5.16
N VAL A 145 -20.97 -14.75 4.53
CA VAL A 145 -20.12 -15.89 4.17
C VAL A 145 -18.73 -15.69 4.78
N GLU A 146 -17.99 -16.78 5.01
CA GLU A 146 -16.62 -16.69 5.51
C GLU A 146 -15.79 -15.77 4.61
N SER A 147 -15.25 -14.71 5.20
CA SER A 147 -14.57 -13.63 4.48
C SER A 147 -13.33 -13.21 5.24
N GLU A 148 -12.22 -13.02 4.53
CA GLU A 148 -11.08 -12.23 5.02
C GLU A 148 -11.29 -10.79 4.54
N MET A 149 -11.04 -9.80 5.40
CA MET A 149 -11.21 -8.39 5.06
C MET A 149 -9.92 -7.61 5.31
N ARG A 150 -9.56 -6.73 4.39
CA ARG A 150 -8.49 -5.74 4.58
C ARG A 150 -9.04 -4.36 4.22
N THR A 151 -8.81 -3.37 5.07
CA THR A 151 -9.26 -2.00 4.84
C THR A 151 -8.11 -1.03 5.05
N HIS A 152 -8.01 -0.07 4.14
CA HIS A 152 -6.98 0.96 4.16
C HIS A 152 -7.22 1.94 5.30
N PHE A 153 -6.46 1.73 6.36
CA PHE A 153 -6.25 2.66 7.45
C PHE A 153 -4.78 2.50 7.82
N HIS A 154 -3.99 3.57 7.74
CA HIS A 154 -2.58 3.53 8.16
C HIS A 154 -2.51 3.30 9.67
N VAL A 155 -2.46 2.03 10.07
CA VAL A 155 -2.28 1.65 11.46
C VAL A 155 -0.78 1.63 11.76
N PRO A 156 -0.38 1.92 13.01
CA PRO A 156 1.02 2.01 13.37
C PRO A 156 1.76 0.70 13.03
N VAL A 157 2.85 0.80 12.27
CA VAL A 157 3.55 -0.37 11.72
C VAL A 157 4.15 -1.31 12.78
N PHE A 158 4.36 -0.81 14.01
CA PHE A 158 4.84 -1.63 15.12
C PHE A 158 3.74 -2.51 15.76
N LEU A 159 2.46 -2.25 15.49
CA LEU A 159 1.35 -3.03 16.04
C LEU A 159 1.05 -4.24 15.17
N GLU A 160 1.07 -5.43 15.76
CA GLU A 160 0.60 -6.66 15.10
C GLU A 160 -0.91 -6.85 15.26
N GLU A 161 -1.45 -6.39 16.38
CA GLU A 161 -2.85 -6.50 16.75
C GLU A 161 -3.41 -5.11 17.08
N LEU A 162 -4.67 -4.92 16.72
CA LEU A 162 -5.45 -3.72 16.97
C LEU A 162 -6.80 -4.11 17.58
N GLY A 163 -6.82 -4.29 18.90
CA GLY A 163 -7.98 -4.83 19.61
C GLY A 163 -8.30 -6.26 19.12
N PRO A 164 -9.50 -6.53 18.57
CA PRO A 164 -9.86 -7.86 18.04
C PRO A 164 -9.36 -8.12 16.62
N PHE A 165 -8.60 -7.20 16.03
CA PHE A 165 -8.11 -7.27 14.65
C PHE A 165 -6.61 -7.44 14.60
N ARG A 166 -6.09 -7.84 13.44
CA ARG A 166 -4.65 -7.83 13.14
C ARG A 166 -4.32 -6.66 12.22
N THR A 167 -3.04 -6.50 11.93
CA THR A 167 -2.56 -5.53 10.94
C THR A 167 -1.84 -6.25 9.80
N THR A 168 -1.73 -5.59 8.66
CA THR A 168 -0.92 -6.10 7.55
C THR A 168 0.57 -5.81 7.73
N ARG A 169 1.07 -5.58 8.96
CA ARG A 169 2.47 -5.26 9.21
C ARG A 169 3.44 -6.32 8.70
N PHE A 170 2.98 -7.56 8.51
CA PHE A 170 3.80 -8.62 7.90
C PHE A 170 4.32 -8.20 6.51
N GLY A 171 3.54 -7.42 5.75
CA GLY A 171 3.96 -6.89 4.44
C GLY A 171 5.13 -5.92 4.55
N VAL A 172 5.15 -5.09 5.61
CA VAL A 172 6.26 -4.18 5.93
C VAL A 172 7.52 -4.99 6.23
N GLN A 173 7.40 -6.03 7.06
CA GLN A 173 8.52 -6.90 7.39
C GLN A 173 9.07 -7.65 6.17
N GLU A 174 8.20 -8.13 5.28
CA GLU A 174 8.58 -8.76 4.01
C GLU A 174 9.34 -7.79 3.08
N ALA A 175 8.83 -6.57 2.92
CA ALA A 175 9.47 -5.53 2.11
C ALA A 175 10.84 -5.13 2.67
N LEU A 176 10.94 -4.88 3.98
CA LEU A 176 12.20 -4.51 4.63
C LEU A 176 13.23 -5.64 4.57
N LYS A 177 12.80 -6.90 4.72
CA LYS A 177 13.68 -8.06 4.54
C LYS A 177 14.22 -8.13 3.11
N MET A 178 13.37 -7.90 2.10
CA MET A 178 13.81 -7.84 0.70
C MET A 178 14.75 -6.66 0.47
N HIS A 179 14.43 -5.48 1.01
CA HIS A 179 15.21 -4.25 0.89
C HIS A 179 16.61 -4.39 1.50
N ARG A 180 16.74 -5.07 2.66
CA ARG A 180 18.02 -5.39 3.28
C ARG A 180 18.91 -6.26 2.38
N ALA A 181 18.32 -7.22 1.68
CA ALA A 181 19.04 -8.12 0.79
C ALA A 181 19.38 -7.45 -0.56
N THR A 182 18.46 -6.63 -1.07
CA THR A 182 18.55 -5.94 -2.35
C THR A 182 17.99 -4.53 -2.17
N PRO A 183 18.83 -3.49 -2.04
CA PRO A 183 18.35 -2.13 -1.84
C PRO A 183 17.36 -1.69 -2.93
N LEU A 184 16.12 -1.42 -2.53
CA LEU A 184 15.00 -1.10 -3.42
C LEU A 184 14.81 0.40 -3.62
N SER A 185 15.01 1.20 -2.57
CA SER A 185 14.78 2.64 -2.56
C SER A 185 15.72 3.37 -1.60
N ASP A 186 16.16 4.57 -1.96
CA ASP A 186 16.92 5.42 -1.04
C ASP A 186 16.01 6.18 -0.05
N HIS A 187 14.69 5.99 -0.13
CA HIS A 187 13.70 6.70 0.66
C HIS A 187 12.66 5.72 1.22
N LEU A 188 12.78 5.45 2.53
CA LEU A 188 11.74 4.78 3.31
C LEU A 188 10.89 5.84 4.01
N GLU A 189 9.57 5.71 3.94
CA GLU A 189 8.62 6.63 4.57
C GLU A 189 7.68 5.85 5.49
N ILE A 190 7.42 6.38 6.69
CA ILE A 190 6.31 5.94 7.55
C ILE A 190 5.18 6.97 7.43
N GLU A 191 3.94 6.54 7.65
CA GLU A 191 2.79 7.43 7.58
C GLU A 191 1.83 7.21 8.75
N THR A 192 1.58 8.30 9.50
CA THR A 192 0.80 8.28 10.75
C THR A 192 -0.27 9.39 10.77
N TYR A 193 -1.12 9.49 9.74
CA TYR A 193 -2.23 10.47 9.74
C TYR A 193 -3.51 9.96 10.40
N THR A 194 -3.70 8.63 10.50
CA THR A 194 -4.94 8.07 11.08
C THR A 194 -4.94 8.09 12.61
N TRP A 195 -3.91 8.65 13.25
CA TRP A 195 -3.85 8.79 14.71
C TRP A 195 -5.16 9.35 15.28
N ASP A 196 -5.72 10.38 14.66
CA ASP A 196 -6.96 10.99 15.14
C ASP A 196 -8.20 10.10 14.90
N VAL A 197 -8.17 9.24 13.89
CA VAL A 197 -9.26 8.32 13.49
C VAL A 197 -9.25 7.03 14.33
N LEU A 198 -8.12 6.66 14.93
CA LEU A 198 -8.08 5.50 15.81
C LEU A 198 -9.02 5.68 17.02
N PRO A 199 -9.80 4.65 17.40
CA PRO A 199 -10.58 4.66 18.63
C PRO A 199 -9.73 5.04 19.87
N PRO A 200 -10.22 5.89 20.79
CA PRO A 200 -9.44 6.39 21.92
C PRO A 200 -8.78 5.31 22.78
N GLU A 201 -9.44 4.18 22.97
CA GLU A 201 -8.90 3.07 23.77
C GLU A 201 -7.72 2.33 23.12
N LEU A 202 -7.47 2.55 21.83
CA LEU A 202 -6.34 2.00 21.09
C LEU A 202 -5.12 2.95 21.09
N LYS A 203 -5.28 4.17 21.66
CA LYS A 203 -4.23 5.17 21.82
C LYS A 203 -3.55 4.97 23.18
N THR A 204 -2.30 4.53 23.17
CA THR A 204 -1.51 4.21 24.38
C THR A 204 -0.45 5.26 24.73
N GLY A 205 -0.41 6.37 24.00
CA GLY A 205 0.59 7.45 24.14
C GLY A 205 0.16 8.67 23.33
N ASP A 206 1.07 9.61 23.07
CA ASP A 206 0.82 10.73 22.16
C ASP A 206 1.36 10.47 20.73
N ILE A 207 1.16 11.44 19.83
CA ILE A 207 1.62 11.31 18.44
C ILE A 207 3.15 11.23 18.32
N ILE A 208 3.90 11.87 19.23
CA ILE A 208 5.36 11.87 19.23
C ILE A 208 5.85 10.46 19.60
N ASP A 209 5.24 9.85 20.60
CA ASP A 209 5.53 8.47 21.00
C ASP A 209 5.27 7.49 19.85
N TYR A 210 4.15 7.64 19.14
CA TYR A 210 3.78 6.75 18.04
C TYR A 210 4.74 6.87 16.86
N VAL A 211 4.99 8.09 16.38
CA VAL A 211 5.95 8.33 15.28
C VAL A 211 7.35 7.82 15.65
N SER A 212 7.80 8.04 16.89
CA SER A 212 9.10 7.55 17.35
C SER A 212 9.17 6.02 17.33
N ARG A 213 8.11 5.34 17.77
CA ARG A 213 8.04 3.87 17.75
C ARG A 213 7.96 3.29 16.35
N GLU A 214 7.29 3.95 15.42
CA GLU A 214 7.26 3.53 14.02
C GLU A 214 8.65 3.61 13.38
N ILE A 215 9.37 4.73 13.60
CA ILE A 215 10.76 4.88 13.13
C ILE A 215 11.66 3.79 13.71
N GLU A 216 11.61 3.56 15.03
CA GLU A 216 12.46 2.56 15.66
C GLU A 216 12.11 1.13 15.23
N PHE A 217 10.82 0.84 15.02
CA PHE A 217 10.39 -0.45 14.46
C PHE A 217 10.98 -0.68 13.06
N VAL A 218 10.75 0.25 12.12
CA VAL A 218 11.27 0.15 10.74
C VAL A 218 12.79 0.04 10.75
N ARG A 219 13.47 0.86 11.57
CA ARG A 219 14.92 0.81 11.73
C ARG A 219 15.40 -0.54 12.26
N SER A 220 14.70 -1.12 13.23
CA SER A 220 15.05 -2.43 13.80
C SER A 220 14.91 -3.56 12.79
N GLU A 221 13.83 -3.57 12.00
CA GLU A 221 13.61 -4.58 10.95
C GLU A 221 14.63 -4.44 9.81
N LEU A 222 15.01 -3.21 9.47
CA LEU A 222 16.00 -2.92 8.43
C LEU A 222 17.42 -3.37 8.80
N ILE A 223 17.83 -3.11 10.05
CA ILE A 223 19.18 -3.43 10.52
C ILE A 223 19.28 -4.90 10.96
N GLY A 224 18.18 -5.46 11.46
CA GLY A 224 17.93 -6.81 12.01
C GLY A 224 19.08 -7.40 12.81
#